data_AF-A0A926BQ45-F1
#
_entry.id   AF-A0A926BQ45-F1
#
_cell.length_a   1.000
_cell.length_b   1.000
_cell.length_c   1.000
_cell.angle_alpha   90.00
_cell.angle_beta   90.00
_cell.angle_gamma   90.00
#
_symmetry.space_group_name_H-M   'P 1'
#
loop_
_entity.id
_entity.type
_entity.pdbx_description
1 polymer ?
#
loop_
_entity_poly.entity_id
_entity_poly.type
_entity_poly.pdbx_seq_one_letter_code
_entity_poly.pdbx_strand_id
1 'polypeptide(L)'
;DRARTEVGEVRLPYTAGDQTITITFARTIRPDGSVVEVKPDEIHDQAYGDGDMYTDARVKAFSMPALEEGAIVDYQYVIEDKNPYIPGGFWTGWYFGGLEPRMQSRLTITAPKEMVLRETPRNVQTEGKMNVMTRTKTTVDASTVKYTYEMRGINPLAMEPLMPSPMNYLAQINISTLQNWQDVAGTYWNLAKDRMVADAEIKRITAEVTKGKTTPEEKAKAIFYYVEEKTRYVAKELGIGAIQPRPAALTCAYKYGDCKDMTTLLVAMCKEAGITAHPVLLRAGSDDPVSDKLPSMDAFNHAIALAEINGKKYWLDATAQIATFGEIPGADRGSDALVIRDGIGKFEVIPQYAPDDNRQLLSAKLTLSPEGAATGTVTITSNADNNMALRSAFLNTPPEKHKQLIEALARGIAPNPRITTWKVSDFKNKDVPVAVTFDATFPSWAKRSGDLLLFAARPEQNEGRTSSPFGQDTIRLLPVTQQTALRGETSLELTLPAGYALLSPPTNADIKSDLGNYQRTVSVAGDRLTISTRGTDYRASVAANKYSEVQSYFDNYLKAAEESVVVKKK
;
A
#
# COMPACT_ATOMS: atom_id res chain seq x y z
N ASP A 1 -12.35 -16.38 24.90
CA ASP A 1 -12.32 -16.73 23.46
C ASP A 1 -11.35 -15.92 22.62
N ARG A 2 -11.40 -14.57 22.64
CA ARG A 2 -10.45 -13.74 21.87
C ARG A 2 -8.97 -14.02 22.20
N ALA A 3 -8.58 -13.98 23.47
CA ALA A 3 -7.21 -14.27 23.89
C ALA A 3 -6.74 -15.68 23.46
N ARG A 4 -7.59 -16.71 23.60
CA ARG A 4 -7.29 -18.08 23.12
C ARG A 4 -7.08 -18.14 21.60
N THR A 5 -7.73 -17.26 20.83
CA THR A 5 -7.54 -17.19 19.38
C THR A 5 -6.23 -16.47 19.02
N GLU A 6 -5.86 -15.45 19.79
CA GLU A 6 -4.65 -14.64 19.54
C GLU A 6 -3.35 -15.29 20.05
N VAL A 7 -3.39 -16.05 21.15
CA VAL A 7 -2.20 -16.72 21.72
C VAL A 7 -2.22 -18.25 21.59
N GLY A 8 -3.27 -18.80 20.99
CA GLY A 8 -3.49 -20.25 20.86
C GLY A 8 -2.52 -20.95 19.92
N GLU A 9 -2.04 -20.24 18.91
CA GLU A 9 -1.09 -20.73 17.94
C GLU A 9 0.14 -19.83 17.94
N VAL A 10 1.32 -20.43 18.16
CA VAL A 10 2.59 -19.73 18.04
C VAL A 10 3.15 -20.00 16.64
N ARG A 11 3.55 -18.94 15.95
CA ARG A 11 4.11 -18.99 14.59
C ARG A 11 5.43 -18.24 14.54
N LEU A 12 6.52 -18.96 14.30
CA LEU A 12 7.90 -18.45 14.31
C LEU A 12 8.49 -18.52 12.90
N PRO A 13 8.48 -17.42 12.13
CA PRO A 13 9.04 -17.40 10.78
C PRO A 13 10.58 -17.42 10.83
N TYR A 14 11.19 -18.07 9.85
CA TYR A 14 12.64 -18.10 9.61
C TYR A 14 12.94 -18.36 8.13
N THR A 15 14.13 -18.02 7.66
CA THR A 15 14.57 -18.19 6.26
C THR A 15 15.45 -19.43 6.15
N ALA A 16 14.92 -20.56 5.69
CA ALA A 16 15.59 -21.86 5.79
C ALA A 16 16.89 -22.00 4.98
N GLY A 17 17.12 -21.17 3.96
CA GLY A 17 18.39 -21.14 3.23
C GLY A 17 19.53 -20.50 4.02
N ASP A 18 19.21 -19.56 4.91
CA ASP A 18 20.20 -18.78 5.66
C ASP A 18 20.14 -19.01 7.17
N GLN A 19 19.06 -19.60 7.68
CA GLN A 19 18.77 -19.73 9.09
C GLN A 19 18.40 -21.16 9.51
N THR A 20 18.80 -21.54 10.72
CA THR A 20 18.21 -22.67 11.45
C THR A 20 17.40 -22.18 12.63
N ILE A 21 16.26 -22.83 12.90
CA ILE A 21 15.45 -22.56 14.08
C ILE A 21 15.33 -23.82 14.93
N THR A 22 15.58 -23.66 16.23
CA THR A 22 15.45 -24.71 17.25
C THR A 22 14.48 -24.23 18.31
N ILE A 23 13.40 -24.98 18.55
CA ILE A 23 12.50 -24.74 19.68
C ILE A 23 13.14 -25.41 20.91
N THR A 24 13.56 -24.63 21.89
CA THR A 24 14.19 -25.14 23.12
C THR A 24 13.15 -25.77 24.04
N PHE A 25 12.02 -25.09 24.21
CA PHE A 25 10.83 -25.62 24.86
C PHE A 25 9.61 -24.79 24.45
N ALA A 26 8.42 -25.39 24.55
CA ALA A 26 7.13 -24.70 24.48
C ALA A 26 6.14 -25.43 25.40
N ARG A 27 5.43 -24.67 26.25
CA ARG A 27 4.57 -25.24 27.29
C ARG A 27 3.50 -24.26 27.76
N THR A 28 2.42 -24.81 28.28
CA THR A 28 1.40 -24.07 29.02
C THR A 28 1.55 -24.35 30.50
N ILE A 29 1.65 -23.30 31.32
CA ILE A 29 1.61 -23.39 32.78
C ILE A 29 0.20 -23.02 33.22
N ARG A 30 -0.51 -23.94 33.85
CA ARG A 30 -1.89 -23.75 34.32
C ARG A 30 -1.96 -22.92 35.61
N PRO A 31 -3.13 -22.38 35.99
CA PRO A 31 -3.29 -21.62 37.24
C PRO A 31 -2.94 -22.42 38.51
N ASP A 32 -3.07 -23.75 38.47
CA ASP A 32 -2.69 -24.65 39.57
C ASP A 32 -1.17 -24.94 39.63
N GLY A 33 -0.40 -24.39 38.70
CA GLY A 33 1.05 -24.59 38.57
C GLY A 33 1.45 -25.85 37.79
N SER A 34 0.51 -26.67 37.34
CA SER A 34 0.82 -27.82 36.49
C SER A 34 1.28 -27.39 35.10
N VAL A 35 2.18 -28.16 34.50
CA VAL A 35 2.82 -27.85 33.23
C VAL A 35 2.39 -28.86 32.17
N VAL A 36 1.99 -28.37 31.00
CA VAL A 36 1.67 -29.20 29.84
C VAL A 36 2.56 -28.75 28.68
N GLU A 37 3.48 -29.62 28.26
CA GLU A 37 4.42 -29.33 27.17
C GLU A 37 3.78 -29.58 25.80
N VAL A 38 4.19 -28.76 24.82
CA VAL A 38 3.96 -29.03 23.40
C VAL A 38 4.87 -30.20 23.01
N LYS A 39 4.31 -31.26 22.44
CA LYS A 39 5.14 -32.41 22.04
C LYS A 39 5.93 -32.09 20.77
N PRO A 40 7.13 -32.64 20.59
CA PRO A 40 7.93 -32.40 19.39
C PRO A 40 7.22 -32.73 18.07
N ASP A 41 6.34 -33.75 18.06
CA ASP A 41 5.54 -34.16 16.89
C ASP A 41 4.34 -33.23 16.59
N GLU A 42 4.00 -32.35 17.53
CA GLU A 42 2.98 -31.29 17.39
C GLU A 42 3.60 -29.97 16.85
N ILE A 43 4.93 -29.90 16.70
CA ILE A 43 5.62 -28.75 16.10
C ILE A 43 5.70 -28.97 14.59
N HIS A 44 4.89 -28.22 13.87
CA HIS A 44 4.83 -28.29 12.42
C HIS A 44 5.79 -27.30 11.78
N ASP A 45 6.40 -27.74 10.68
CA ASP A 45 7.27 -26.93 9.86
C ASP A 45 6.68 -26.84 8.46
N GLN A 46 6.29 -25.64 8.06
CA GLN A 46 5.58 -25.41 6.81
C GLN A 46 6.13 -24.20 6.06
N ALA A 47 5.90 -24.16 4.75
CA ALA A 47 6.24 -23.00 3.93
C ALA A 47 5.52 -21.76 4.45
N TYR A 48 6.22 -20.62 4.42
CA TYR A 48 5.70 -19.33 4.86
C TYR A 48 5.78 -18.34 3.70
N GLY A 49 4.63 -17.94 3.18
CA GLY A 49 4.55 -17.05 2.03
C GLY A 49 3.20 -17.16 1.35
N ASP A 50 2.92 -16.21 0.46
CA ASP A 50 1.75 -16.27 -0.40
C ASP A 50 2.01 -17.26 -1.55
N GLY A 51 0.96 -17.90 -2.08
CA GLY A 51 1.08 -19.02 -3.03
C GLY A 51 1.87 -18.73 -4.32
N ASP A 52 2.11 -17.45 -4.61
CA ASP A 52 2.81 -16.95 -5.81
C ASP A 52 4.31 -16.63 -5.58
N MET A 53 4.83 -16.84 -4.37
CA MET A 53 6.25 -16.58 -4.03
C MET A 53 7.04 -17.87 -3.84
N TYR A 54 8.20 -17.98 -4.50
CA TYR A 54 9.19 -19.04 -4.24
C TYR A 54 10.22 -18.51 -3.25
N THR A 55 9.93 -18.74 -1.96
CA THR A 55 10.79 -18.35 -0.86
C THR A 55 11.25 -19.60 -0.11
N ASP A 56 12.36 -19.47 0.59
CA ASP A 56 12.81 -20.42 1.61
C ASP A 56 12.33 -19.98 3.00
N ALA A 57 11.45 -18.98 3.05
CA ALA A 57 10.74 -18.60 4.25
C ALA A 57 9.85 -19.76 4.68
N ARG A 58 10.02 -20.15 5.93
CA ARG A 58 9.30 -21.23 6.59
C ARG A 58 8.82 -20.74 7.94
N VAL A 59 7.86 -21.44 8.51
CA VAL A 59 7.34 -21.14 9.84
C VAL A 59 7.29 -22.41 10.66
N LYS A 60 7.87 -22.35 11.86
CA LYS A 60 7.58 -23.33 12.91
C LYS A 60 6.28 -22.91 13.58
N ALA A 61 5.26 -23.76 13.50
CA ALA A 61 3.94 -23.50 14.05
C ALA A 61 3.54 -24.61 15.02
N PHE A 62 2.96 -24.23 16.16
CA PHE A 62 2.42 -25.18 17.14
C PHE A 62 1.28 -24.54 17.93
N SER A 63 0.30 -25.38 18.29
CA SER A 63 -0.82 -24.99 19.13
C SER A 63 -0.46 -25.18 20.60
N MET A 64 -0.76 -24.19 21.43
CA MET A 64 -0.51 -24.26 22.87
C MET A 64 -1.54 -25.20 23.53
N PRO A 65 -1.10 -26.29 24.19
CA PRO A 65 -2.02 -27.27 24.76
C PRO A 65 -2.69 -26.71 26.03
N ALA A 66 -3.84 -27.27 26.37
CA ALA A 66 -4.49 -27.04 27.67
C ALA A 66 -4.70 -25.56 28.07
N LEU A 67 -4.99 -24.70 27.09
CA LEU A 67 -5.29 -23.29 27.36
C LEU A 67 -6.58 -23.11 28.15
N GLU A 68 -6.45 -22.50 29.31
CA GLU A 68 -7.54 -22.09 30.17
C GLU A 68 -7.37 -20.65 30.67
N GLU A 69 -8.39 -20.12 31.31
CA GLU A 69 -8.30 -18.77 31.88
C GLU A 69 -7.24 -18.73 32.97
N GLY A 70 -6.34 -17.73 32.93
CA GLY A 70 -5.22 -17.59 33.85
C GLY A 70 -3.99 -18.43 33.52
N ALA A 71 -4.00 -19.25 32.46
CA ALA A 71 -2.82 -20.00 32.02
C ALA A 71 -1.74 -19.08 31.42
N ILE A 72 -0.47 -19.51 31.50
CA ILE A 72 0.70 -18.83 30.95
C ILE A 72 1.21 -19.64 29.75
N VAL A 73 1.34 -18.98 28.60
CA VAL A 73 2.06 -19.49 27.42
C VAL A 73 3.54 -19.16 27.59
N ASP A 74 4.39 -20.19 27.63
CA ASP A 74 5.83 -20.07 27.88
C ASP A 74 6.61 -20.86 26.82
N TYR A 75 7.47 -20.18 26.07
CA TYR A 75 8.28 -20.83 25.03
C TYR A 75 9.61 -20.11 24.83
N GLN A 76 10.60 -20.87 24.36
CA GLN A 76 11.92 -20.39 24.01
C GLN A 76 12.36 -21.05 22.70
N TYR A 77 13.04 -20.26 21.87
CA TYR A 77 13.62 -20.72 20.62
C TYR A 77 14.94 -20.01 20.35
N VAL A 78 15.73 -20.60 19.44
CA VAL A 78 16.98 -20.06 18.93
C VAL A 78 16.90 -20.02 17.42
N ILE A 79 17.22 -18.87 16.82
CA ILE A 79 17.47 -18.74 15.38
C ILE A 79 18.97 -18.50 15.21
N GLU A 80 19.61 -19.32 14.38
CA GLU A 80 21.01 -19.17 14.00
C GLU A 80 21.08 -18.71 12.55
N ASP A 81 21.71 -17.56 12.31
CA ASP A 81 21.99 -17.05 10.96
C ASP A 81 23.37 -17.55 10.48
N LYS A 82 23.41 -18.10 9.28
CA LYS A 82 24.59 -18.75 8.69
C LYS A 82 25.24 -17.90 7.59
N ASN A 83 24.48 -17.00 6.95
CA ASN A 83 24.89 -16.32 5.72
C ASN A 83 24.53 -14.83 5.79
N PRO A 84 25.31 -14.00 6.52
CA PRO A 84 25.04 -12.57 6.56
C PRO A 84 25.22 -11.95 5.16
N TYR A 85 24.26 -11.14 4.73
CA TYR A 85 24.31 -10.46 3.43
C TYR A 85 25.54 -9.55 3.26
N ILE A 86 25.99 -8.94 4.36
CA ILE A 86 27.21 -8.13 4.43
C ILE A 86 28.15 -8.83 5.43
N PRO A 87 29.33 -9.31 5.00
CA PRO A 87 30.30 -9.90 5.91
C PRO A 87 30.63 -8.95 7.08
N GLY A 88 30.43 -9.41 8.32
CA GLY A 88 30.62 -8.60 9.54
C GLY A 88 29.52 -7.55 9.80
N GLY A 89 28.54 -7.45 8.90
CA GLY A 89 27.34 -6.64 9.07
C GLY A 89 26.38 -7.29 10.07
N PHE A 90 25.80 -6.47 10.94
CA PHE A 90 24.76 -6.86 11.88
C PHE A 90 23.79 -5.70 12.04
N TRP A 91 22.50 -5.99 11.99
CA TRP A 91 21.45 -5.03 12.30
C TRP A 91 20.26 -5.76 12.91
N THR A 92 19.52 -5.07 13.77
CA THR A 92 18.30 -5.60 14.38
C THR A 92 17.41 -4.45 14.83
N GLY A 93 16.10 -4.68 14.83
CA GLY A 93 15.10 -3.84 15.48
C GLY A 93 14.46 -4.59 16.63
N TRP A 94 14.04 -3.88 17.68
CA TRP A 94 13.24 -4.46 18.75
C TRP A 94 12.14 -3.49 19.19
N TYR A 95 10.90 -3.94 19.09
CA TYR A 95 9.75 -3.23 19.64
C TYR A 95 9.54 -3.67 21.08
N PHE A 96 9.64 -2.74 22.02
CA PHE A 96 9.39 -3.01 23.43
C PHE A 96 7.89 -3.10 23.73
N GLY A 97 7.04 -2.35 23.03
CA GLY A 97 5.58 -2.37 23.15
C GLY A 97 4.86 -3.19 22.07
N GLY A 98 3.54 -3.22 22.13
CA GLY A 98 2.66 -3.85 21.14
C GLY A 98 1.20 -3.47 21.35
N LEU A 99 0.28 -4.24 20.74
CA LEU A 99 -1.16 -4.09 20.95
C LEU A 99 -1.64 -4.65 22.30
N GLU A 100 -0.79 -5.45 22.95
CA GLU A 100 -1.03 -6.01 24.27
C GLU A 100 -0.11 -5.38 25.33
N PRO A 101 -0.55 -5.29 26.60
CA PRO A 101 0.28 -4.81 27.69
C PRO A 101 1.52 -5.71 27.85
N ARG A 102 2.65 -5.10 28.19
CA ARG A 102 3.90 -5.85 28.45
C ARG A 102 4.47 -5.48 29.81
N MET A 103 4.48 -6.44 30.73
CA MET A 103 5.06 -6.25 32.06
C MET A 103 6.57 -6.00 31.99
N GLN A 104 7.27 -6.73 31.11
CA GLN A 104 8.71 -6.59 30.89
C GLN A 104 9.03 -6.93 29.43
N SER A 105 9.86 -6.12 28.78
CA SER A 105 10.46 -6.42 27.48
C SER A 105 11.95 -6.09 27.51
N ARG A 106 12.79 -7.03 27.07
CA ARG A 106 14.24 -6.93 27.15
C ARG A 106 14.89 -7.39 25.85
N LEU A 107 15.79 -6.57 25.32
CA LEU A 107 16.74 -6.95 24.29
C LEU A 107 18.14 -7.06 24.92
N THR A 108 18.85 -8.13 24.63
CA THR A 108 20.26 -8.30 25.01
C THR A 108 21.10 -8.57 23.76
N ILE A 109 22.19 -7.83 23.60
CA ILE A 109 23.16 -8.05 22.52
C ILE A 109 24.52 -8.29 23.15
N THR A 110 25.11 -9.45 22.85
CA THR A 110 26.49 -9.78 23.20
C THR A 110 27.32 -9.71 21.94
N ALA A 111 28.34 -8.84 21.92
CA ALA A 111 29.12 -8.55 20.72
C ALA A 111 30.61 -8.38 21.06
N PRO A 112 31.51 -8.59 20.07
CA PRO A 112 32.92 -8.25 20.23
C PRO A 112 33.10 -6.77 20.59
N LYS A 113 34.10 -6.45 21.41
CA LYS A 113 34.31 -5.10 21.97
C LYS A 113 34.59 -4.05 20.88
N GLU A 114 35.24 -4.47 19.81
CA GLU A 114 35.57 -3.69 18.62
C GLU A 114 34.37 -3.49 17.67
N MET A 115 33.27 -4.24 17.85
CA MET A 115 32.07 -4.07 17.03
C MET A 115 31.34 -2.79 17.46
N VAL A 116 31.31 -1.80 16.56
CA VAL A 116 30.61 -0.54 16.77
C VAL A 116 29.12 -0.72 16.47
N LEU A 117 28.30 -0.73 17.52
CA LEU A 117 26.84 -0.72 17.41
C LEU A 117 26.35 0.73 17.37
N ARG A 118 25.73 1.12 16.26
CA ARG A 118 24.98 2.38 16.15
C ARG A 118 23.55 2.11 16.57
N GLU A 119 22.97 3.03 17.31
CA GLU A 119 21.70 2.85 18.01
C GLU A 119 20.77 4.03 17.70
N THR A 120 19.50 3.75 17.43
CA THR A 120 18.48 4.77 17.21
C THR A 120 17.21 4.40 17.98
N PRO A 121 17.06 4.89 19.22
CA PRO A 121 15.82 4.78 19.96
C PRO A 121 14.71 5.59 19.28
N ARG A 122 13.49 5.04 19.20
CA ARG A 122 12.28 5.78 18.78
C ARG A 122 11.14 5.53 19.76
N ASN A 123 10.38 6.58 20.07
CA ASN A 123 9.26 6.55 21.03
C ASN A 123 9.61 6.02 22.43
N VAL A 124 10.87 6.17 22.84
CA VAL A 124 11.36 5.84 24.19
C VAL A 124 11.98 7.08 24.82
N GLN A 125 11.88 7.18 26.14
CA GLN A 125 12.65 8.14 26.92
C GLN A 125 13.82 7.44 27.59
N THR A 126 14.95 8.11 27.73
CA THR A 126 16.12 7.54 28.40
C THR A 126 16.11 7.81 29.90
N GLU A 127 15.50 8.90 30.38
CA GLU A 127 15.28 9.20 31.82
C GLU A 127 14.05 10.11 32.06
N GLY A 128 13.31 9.88 33.16
CA GLY A 128 12.48 10.92 33.82
C GLY A 128 10.97 11.04 33.51
N LYS A 129 10.34 10.25 32.62
CA LYS A 129 8.87 10.22 32.39
C LYS A 129 8.38 8.84 31.91
N MET A 130 7.09 8.66 31.60
CA MET A 130 6.53 7.41 31.03
C MET A 130 7.36 6.87 29.84
N ASN A 131 7.43 5.54 29.66
CA ASN A 131 8.22 4.83 28.64
C ASN A 131 9.76 4.97 28.77
N VAL A 132 10.32 4.83 29.98
CA VAL A 132 11.78 4.80 30.18
C VAL A 132 12.37 3.49 29.69
N MET A 133 13.29 3.56 28.73
CA MET A 133 14.16 2.45 28.35
C MET A 133 15.49 2.57 29.12
N THR A 134 15.78 1.57 29.95
CA THR A 134 17.09 1.46 30.60
C THR A 134 18.08 0.81 29.63
N ARG A 135 19.29 1.38 29.55
CA ARG A 135 20.39 0.85 28.74
C ARG A 135 21.62 0.62 29.61
N THR A 136 22.11 -0.61 29.66
CA THR A 136 23.36 -0.95 30.36
C THR A 136 24.36 -1.60 29.42
N LYS A 137 25.65 -1.34 29.66
CA LYS A 137 26.78 -1.98 28.97
C LYS A 137 27.69 -2.60 30.01
N THR A 138 27.91 -3.91 29.93
CA THR A 138 28.81 -4.63 30.83
C THR A 138 29.88 -5.37 30.04
N THR A 139 31.10 -5.40 30.57
CA THR A 139 32.17 -6.26 30.04
C THR A 139 31.87 -7.69 30.46
N VAL A 140 31.82 -8.61 29.49
CA VAL A 140 31.63 -10.05 29.77
C VAL A 140 32.99 -10.71 30.00
N ASP A 141 33.94 -10.43 29.10
CA ASP A 141 35.32 -10.91 29.15
C ASP A 141 36.26 -9.90 28.44
N ALA A 142 37.52 -10.28 28.17
CA ALA A 142 38.51 -9.41 27.56
C ALA A 142 38.13 -8.92 26.14
N SER A 143 37.37 -9.70 25.39
CA SER A 143 36.98 -9.48 23.99
C SER A 143 35.50 -9.14 23.80
N THR A 144 34.65 -9.36 24.80
CA THR A 144 33.19 -9.34 24.64
C THR A 144 32.51 -8.31 25.55
N VAL A 145 31.53 -7.61 25.00
CA VAL A 145 30.64 -6.69 25.74
C VAL A 145 29.18 -7.10 25.57
N LYS A 146 28.38 -6.88 26.61
CA LYS A 146 26.94 -7.13 26.62
C LYS A 146 26.19 -5.81 26.80
N TYR A 147 25.30 -5.52 25.87
CA TYR A 147 24.34 -4.43 25.93
C TYR A 147 22.98 -4.99 26.35
N THR A 148 22.34 -4.38 27.35
CA THR A 148 20.97 -4.74 27.75
C THR A 148 20.09 -3.50 27.65
N TYR A 149 18.98 -3.64 26.93
CA TYR A 149 17.93 -2.65 26.82
C TYR A 149 16.66 -3.23 27.44
N GLU A 150 16.06 -2.52 28.39
CA GLU A 150 14.88 -3.02 29.09
C GLU A 150 13.85 -1.91 29.35
N MET A 151 12.58 -2.28 29.15
CA MET A 151 11.41 -1.52 29.54
C MET A 151 10.47 -2.39 30.38
N ARG A 152 9.76 -1.77 31.33
CA ARG A 152 8.78 -2.42 32.22
C ARG A 152 7.49 -1.61 32.25
N GLY A 153 6.37 -2.28 32.49
CA GLY A 153 5.06 -1.64 32.65
C GLY A 153 4.61 -0.87 31.40
N ILE A 154 4.70 -1.51 30.23
CA ILE A 154 4.42 -0.89 28.93
C ILE A 154 2.93 -1.06 28.63
N ASN A 155 2.24 0.05 28.43
CA ASN A 155 0.84 0.05 28.04
C ASN A 155 0.66 -0.40 26.59
N PRO A 156 -0.46 -1.06 26.26
CA PRO A 156 -0.79 -1.41 24.88
C PRO A 156 -1.03 -0.14 24.05
N LEU A 157 -0.71 -0.23 22.76
CA LEU A 157 -1.09 0.79 21.78
C LEU A 157 -2.56 0.59 21.38
N ALA A 158 -3.40 1.59 21.63
CA ALA A 158 -4.77 1.60 21.17
C ALA A 158 -4.83 1.85 19.66
N MET A 159 -5.53 0.98 18.93
CA MET A 159 -5.81 1.18 17.50
C MET A 159 -6.92 2.22 17.33
N GLU A 160 -6.67 3.24 16.52
CA GLU A 160 -7.63 4.29 16.18
C GLU A 160 -7.90 4.29 14.67
N PRO A 161 -9.15 4.49 14.20
CA PRO A 161 -9.45 4.52 12.76
C PRO A 161 -8.61 5.57 12.04
N LEU A 162 -8.03 5.22 10.88
CA LEU A 162 -7.17 6.12 10.08
C LEU A 162 -5.94 6.67 10.84
N MET A 163 -5.47 6.00 11.88
CA MET A 163 -4.17 6.33 12.48
C MET A 163 -3.01 6.00 11.53
N PRO A 164 -1.85 6.67 11.66
CA PRO A 164 -0.65 6.24 10.95
C PRO A 164 -0.21 4.85 11.42
N SER A 165 0.73 4.24 10.69
CA SER A 165 1.22 2.89 11.01
C SER A 165 1.54 2.74 12.51
N PRO A 166 0.98 1.74 13.21
CA PRO A 166 1.24 1.49 14.63
C PRO A 166 2.73 1.43 14.96
N MET A 167 3.53 0.88 14.04
CA MET A 167 4.99 0.73 14.19
C MET A 167 5.71 2.07 14.39
N ASN A 168 5.13 3.18 13.91
CA ASN A 168 5.70 4.52 14.08
C ASN A 168 5.53 5.07 15.49
N TYR A 169 4.68 4.46 16.32
CA TYR A 169 4.37 4.90 17.70
C TYR A 169 4.82 3.92 18.77
N LEU A 170 5.14 2.68 18.39
CA LEU A 170 5.68 1.72 19.33
C LEU A 170 7.09 2.13 19.80
N ALA A 171 7.31 2.00 21.10
CA ALA A 171 8.63 2.11 21.72
C ALA A 171 9.57 1.08 21.10
N GLN A 172 10.70 1.52 20.54
CA GLN A 172 11.63 0.65 19.84
C GLN A 172 13.09 1.12 19.92
N ILE A 173 13.99 0.18 19.67
CA ILE A 173 15.41 0.44 19.43
C ILE A 173 15.81 -0.23 18.11
N ASN A 174 16.47 0.52 17.23
CA ASN A 174 17.10 -0.02 16.04
C ASN A 174 18.61 0.03 16.20
N ILE A 175 19.30 -1.00 15.73
CA ILE A 175 20.73 -1.19 15.89
C ILE A 175 21.33 -1.62 14.56
N SER A 176 22.49 -1.06 14.20
CA SER A 176 23.24 -1.44 13.00
C SER A 176 24.74 -1.24 13.18
N THR A 177 25.55 -2.13 12.59
CA THR A 177 27.00 -1.96 12.48
C THR A 177 27.42 -1.19 11.22
N LEU A 178 26.50 -1.00 10.27
CA LEU A 178 26.76 -0.22 9.06
C LEU A 178 26.92 1.26 9.42
N GLN A 179 27.83 1.94 8.72
CA GLN A 179 28.20 3.32 8.99
C GLN A 179 27.25 4.31 8.33
N ASN A 180 26.87 4.05 7.08
CA ASN A 180 26.00 4.92 6.33
C ASN A 180 25.35 4.16 5.16
N TRP A 181 24.45 4.83 4.44
CA TRP A 181 23.74 4.24 3.31
C TRP A 181 24.62 3.91 2.08
N GLN A 182 25.87 4.37 2.04
CA GLN A 182 26.83 3.93 1.01
C GLN A 182 27.27 2.48 1.22
N ASP A 183 27.28 1.97 2.45
CA ASP A 183 27.57 0.56 2.71
C ASP A 183 26.50 -0.33 2.06
N VAL A 184 25.24 0.08 2.16
CA VAL A 184 24.10 -0.57 1.51
C VAL A 184 24.18 -0.42 -0.02
N ALA A 185 24.35 0.80 -0.52
CA ALA A 185 24.42 1.06 -1.96
C ALA A 185 25.59 0.33 -2.64
N GLY A 186 26.77 0.35 -2.04
CA GLY A 186 27.96 -0.33 -2.53
C GLY A 186 27.81 -1.85 -2.50
N THR A 187 27.21 -2.40 -1.45
CA THR A 187 26.89 -3.83 -1.36
C THR A 187 25.94 -4.25 -2.47
N TYR A 188 24.79 -3.59 -2.59
CA TYR A 188 23.81 -3.89 -3.64
C TYR A 188 24.41 -3.73 -5.04
N TRP A 189 25.19 -2.67 -5.27
CA TRP A 189 25.86 -2.44 -6.55
C TRP A 189 26.81 -3.58 -6.92
N ASN A 190 27.60 -4.08 -5.98
CA ASN A 190 28.49 -5.22 -6.24
C ASN A 190 27.71 -6.51 -6.54
N LEU A 191 26.52 -6.67 -5.97
CA LEU A 191 25.61 -7.76 -6.31
C LEU A 191 24.95 -7.58 -7.69
N ALA A 192 24.69 -6.35 -8.13
CA ALA A 192 23.89 -6.07 -9.33
C ALA A 192 24.69 -5.73 -10.61
N LYS A 193 25.84 -5.04 -10.51
CA LYS A 193 26.50 -4.38 -11.66
C LYS A 193 26.81 -5.29 -12.84
N ASP A 194 27.34 -6.48 -12.57
CA ASP A 194 27.75 -7.45 -13.61
C ASP A 194 26.55 -8.24 -14.17
N ARG A 195 25.35 -8.01 -13.61
CA ARG A 195 24.09 -8.65 -14.00
C ARG A 195 23.23 -7.73 -14.87
N MET A 196 23.49 -6.43 -14.84
CA MET A 196 22.87 -5.41 -15.69
C MET A 196 23.56 -5.28 -17.07
N VAL A 197 24.05 -6.39 -17.62
CA VAL A 197 24.79 -6.43 -18.89
C VAL A 197 23.90 -7.04 -19.98
N ALA A 198 23.81 -6.36 -21.12
CA ALA A 198 23.09 -6.84 -22.30
C ALA A 198 23.92 -7.89 -23.07
N ASP A 199 23.36 -9.10 -23.20
CA ASP A 199 23.88 -10.14 -24.09
C ASP A 199 23.37 -9.95 -25.54
N ALA A 200 23.75 -10.84 -26.45
CA ALA A 200 23.36 -10.72 -27.86
C ALA A 200 21.83 -10.70 -28.07
N GLU A 201 21.07 -11.44 -27.25
CA GLU A 201 19.62 -11.52 -27.37
C GLU A 201 18.95 -10.25 -26.83
N ILE A 202 19.41 -9.72 -25.69
CA ILE A 202 18.95 -8.42 -25.18
C ILE A 202 19.21 -7.33 -26.22
N LYS A 203 20.38 -7.30 -26.86
CA LYS A 203 20.69 -6.32 -27.92
C LYS A 203 19.73 -6.42 -29.09
N ARG A 204 19.49 -7.65 -29.57
CA ARG A 204 18.57 -7.93 -30.67
C ARG A 204 17.15 -7.48 -30.34
N ILE A 205 16.65 -7.85 -29.16
CA ILE A 205 15.31 -7.47 -28.68
C ILE A 205 15.21 -5.96 -28.51
N THR A 206 16.19 -5.32 -27.86
CA THR A 206 16.21 -3.86 -27.67
C THR A 206 16.14 -3.14 -29.01
N ALA A 207 16.91 -3.57 -30.02
CA ALA A 207 16.85 -3.00 -31.37
C ALA A 207 15.48 -3.24 -32.05
N GLU A 208 14.85 -4.38 -31.82
CA GLU A 208 13.52 -4.71 -32.34
C GLU A 208 12.43 -3.83 -31.71
N VAL A 209 12.37 -3.74 -30.38
CA VAL A 209 11.34 -2.97 -29.66
C VAL A 209 11.49 -1.46 -29.86
N THR A 210 12.71 -0.99 -30.09
CA THR A 210 13.00 0.43 -30.37
C THR A 210 12.96 0.78 -31.86
N LYS A 211 12.68 -0.18 -32.74
CA LYS A 211 12.64 0.06 -34.19
C LYS A 211 11.59 1.11 -34.55
N GLY A 212 12.02 2.13 -35.29
CA GLY A 212 11.15 3.24 -35.69
C GLY A 212 10.84 4.25 -34.58
N LYS A 213 11.40 4.08 -33.37
CA LYS A 213 11.32 5.07 -32.28
C LYS A 213 12.47 6.05 -32.41
N THR A 214 12.14 7.32 -32.49
CA THR A 214 13.10 8.39 -32.84
C THR A 214 13.60 9.13 -31.61
N THR A 215 12.77 9.26 -30.57
CA THR A 215 13.17 9.94 -29.33
C THR A 215 13.60 8.96 -28.24
N PRO A 216 14.48 9.38 -27.31
CA PRO A 216 14.79 8.58 -26.12
C PRO A 216 13.56 8.19 -25.30
N GLU A 217 12.57 9.07 -25.18
CA GLU A 217 11.31 8.81 -24.48
C GLU A 217 10.50 7.70 -25.15
N GLU A 218 10.38 7.72 -26.48
CA GLU A 218 9.70 6.68 -27.24
C GLU A 218 10.39 5.32 -27.09
N LYS A 219 11.73 5.31 -27.03
CA LYS A 219 12.52 4.09 -26.79
C LYS A 219 12.34 3.56 -25.37
N ALA A 220 12.48 4.42 -24.36
CA ALA A 220 12.30 4.05 -22.96
C ALA A 220 10.90 3.48 -22.71
N LYS A 221 9.88 4.11 -23.30
CA LYS A 221 8.49 3.64 -23.26
C LYS A 221 8.32 2.25 -23.86
N ALA A 222 8.86 2.02 -25.06
CA ALA A 222 8.76 0.71 -25.70
C ALA A 222 9.48 -0.39 -24.91
N ILE A 223 10.64 -0.07 -24.33
CA ILE A 223 11.40 -0.99 -23.47
C ILE A 223 10.63 -1.29 -22.19
N PHE A 224 10.09 -0.27 -21.52
CA PHE A 224 9.30 -0.41 -20.30
C PHE A 224 8.12 -1.36 -20.52
N TYR A 225 7.29 -1.10 -21.53
CA TYR A 225 6.16 -1.97 -21.87
C TYR A 225 6.60 -3.39 -22.26
N TYR A 226 7.73 -3.54 -22.96
CA TYR A 226 8.26 -4.87 -23.26
C TYR A 226 8.61 -5.65 -21.98
N VAL A 227 9.35 -5.04 -21.05
CA VAL A 227 9.77 -5.72 -19.82
C VAL A 227 8.56 -6.09 -18.98
N GLU A 228 7.64 -5.14 -18.78
CA GLU A 228 6.40 -5.28 -18.03
C GLU A 228 5.47 -6.37 -18.62
N GLU A 229 5.28 -6.41 -19.94
CA GLU A 229 4.36 -7.36 -20.60
C GLU A 229 4.96 -8.73 -20.87
N LYS A 230 6.28 -8.80 -21.11
CA LYS A 230 6.97 -10.05 -21.46
C LYS A 230 7.65 -10.71 -20.28
N THR A 231 7.55 -10.14 -19.07
CA THR A 231 8.12 -10.74 -17.87
C THR A 231 7.04 -10.88 -16.81
N ARG A 232 6.69 -12.13 -16.48
CA ARG A 232 5.75 -12.41 -15.40
C ARG A 232 6.41 -12.15 -14.05
N TYR A 233 5.74 -11.38 -13.19
CA TYR A 233 6.22 -11.21 -11.83
C TYR A 233 6.18 -12.56 -11.08
N VAL A 234 7.33 -12.98 -10.56
CA VAL A 234 7.48 -14.18 -9.73
C VAL A 234 8.53 -13.87 -8.67
N ALA A 235 8.08 -13.65 -7.43
CA ALA A 235 8.96 -13.40 -6.29
C ALA A 235 9.82 -14.65 -6.04
N LYS A 236 11.15 -14.55 -6.24
CA LYS A 236 12.10 -15.63 -5.96
C LYS A 236 13.15 -15.14 -4.98
N GLU A 237 12.94 -15.42 -3.71
CA GLU A 237 13.73 -14.89 -2.60
C GLU A 237 14.36 -16.07 -1.84
N LEU A 238 15.29 -16.76 -2.49
CA LEU A 238 16.01 -17.91 -1.91
C LEU A 238 17.45 -17.50 -1.56
N GLY A 239 17.81 -17.59 -0.28
CA GLY A 239 19.12 -17.19 0.24
C GLY A 239 19.55 -15.79 -0.21
N ILE A 240 20.78 -15.66 -0.74
CA ILE A 240 21.30 -14.41 -1.33
C ILE A 240 20.42 -13.86 -2.47
N GLY A 241 19.61 -14.71 -3.10
CA GLY A 241 18.63 -14.32 -4.10
C GLY A 241 17.50 -13.46 -3.55
N ALA A 242 17.36 -13.27 -2.24
CA ALA A 242 16.48 -12.26 -1.66
C ALA A 242 16.93 -10.83 -2.04
N ILE A 243 18.25 -10.58 -2.09
CA ILE A 243 18.82 -9.24 -2.35
C ILE A 243 19.55 -9.14 -3.70
N GLN A 244 20.15 -10.23 -4.18
CA GLN A 244 20.92 -10.24 -5.42
C GLN A 244 20.00 -10.50 -6.61
N PRO A 245 19.95 -9.61 -7.62
CA PRO A 245 19.17 -9.87 -8.82
C PRO A 245 19.77 -11.04 -9.62
N ARG A 246 18.98 -11.63 -10.49
CA ARG A 246 19.46 -12.54 -11.54
C ARG A 246 20.06 -11.74 -12.71
N PRO A 247 21.00 -12.33 -13.47
CA PRO A 247 21.46 -11.75 -14.72
C PRO A 247 20.30 -11.35 -15.64
N ALA A 248 20.38 -10.16 -16.24
CA ALA A 248 19.38 -9.66 -17.19
C ALA A 248 19.10 -10.66 -18.31
N ALA A 249 20.14 -11.34 -18.81
CA ALA A 249 20.04 -12.38 -19.83
C ALA A 249 19.10 -13.52 -19.41
N LEU A 250 19.15 -13.96 -18.14
CA LEU A 250 18.27 -15.02 -17.64
C LEU A 250 16.84 -14.53 -17.46
N THR A 251 16.63 -13.31 -16.94
CA THR A 251 15.28 -12.71 -16.84
C THR A 251 14.67 -12.56 -18.24
N CYS A 252 15.47 -12.10 -19.21
CA CYS A 252 15.05 -11.97 -20.60
C CYS A 252 14.71 -13.33 -21.22
N ALA A 253 15.53 -14.36 -21.00
CA ALA A 253 15.29 -15.69 -21.57
C ALA A 253 14.08 -16.39 -20.93
N TYR A 254 13.95 -16.32 -19.61
CA TYR A 254 12.93 -17.06 -18.86
C TYR A 254 11.57 -16.37 -18.81
N LYS A 255 11.49 -15.07 -19.13
CA LYS A 255 10.22 -14.32 -19.17
C LYS A 255 9.51 -14.29 -17.81
N TYR A 256 10.25 -14.39 -16.71
CA TYR A 256 9.76 -14.14 -15.36
C TYR A 256 10.86 -13.54 -14.47
N GLY A 257 10.46 -12.86 -13.39
CA GLY A 257 11.34 -12.36 -12.34
C GLY A 257 10.64 -11.55 -11.28
N ASP A 258 11.34 -11.21 -10.21
CA ASP A 258 10.86 -10.31 -9.17
C ASP A 258 11.28 -8.84 -9.42
N CYS A 259 11.09 -7.97 -8.44
CA CYS A 259 11.32 -6.53 -8.57
C CYS A 259 12.75 -6.18 -9.00
N LYS A 260 13.75 -6.79 -8.37
CA LYS A 260 15.17 -6.58 -8.68
C LYS A 260 15.57 -7.20 -10.02
N ASP A 261 14.99 -8.34 -10.39
CA ASP A 261 15.23 -8.99 -11.68
C ASP A 261 14.69 -8.16 -12.85
N MET A 262 13.46 -7.67 -12.72
CA MET A 262 12.80 -6.85 -13.74
C MET A 262 13.48 -5.48 -13.86
N THR A 263 13.87 -4.88 -12.74
CA THR A 263 14.71 -3.67 -12.71
C THR A 263 16.04 -3.89 -13.43
N THR A 264 16.70 -5.02 -13.17
CA THR A 264 17.99 -5.37 -13.80
C THR A 264 17.88 -5.51 -15.31
N LEU A 265 16.82 -6.15 -15.81
CA LEU A 265 16.55 -6.25 -17.25
C LEU A 265 16.22 -4.88 -17.86
N LEU A 266 15.38 -4.09 -17.19
CA LEU A 266 14.99 -2.75 -17.65
C LEU A 266 16.20 -1.81 -17.77
N VAL A 267 17.07 -1.77 -16.76
CA VAL A 267 18.31 -0.97 -16.78
C VAL A 267 19.23 -1.43 -17.91
N ALA A 268 19.42 -2.75 -18.11
CA ALA A 268 20.25 -3.28 -19.17
C ALA A 268 19.75 -2.89 -20.58
N MET A 269 18.43 -3.01 -20.82
CA MET A 269 17.81 -2.63 -22.10
C MET A 269 17.86 -1.12 -22.34
N CYS A 270 17.57 -0.30 -21.34
CA CYS A 270 17.69 1.16 -21.43
C CYS A 270 19.13 1.58 -21.78
N LYS A 271 20.13 1.01 -21.09
CA LYS A 271 21.54 1.31 -21.36
C LYS A 271 21.94 0.94 -22.79
N GLU A 272 21.50 -0.22 -23.29
CA GLU A 272 21.72 -0.63 -24.68
C GLU A 272 21.08 0.34 -25.70
N ALA A 273 19.93 0.92 -25.36
CA ALA A 273 19.26 1.92 -26.20
C ALA A 273 19.85 3.34 -26.08
N GLY A 274 20.95 3.52 -25.33
CA GLY A 274 21.59 4.81 -25.09
C GLY A 274 20.87 5.68 -24.06
N ILE A 275 20.05 5.08 -23.19
CA ILE A 275 19.27 5.76 -22.15
C ILE A 275 19.96 5.55 -20.79
N THR A 276 20.21 6.63 -20.06
CA THR A 276 20.76 6.55 -18.71
C THR A 276 19.69 6.03 -17.76
N ALA A 277 19.95 4.89 -17.11
CA ALA A 277 19.04 4.30 -16.15
C ALA A 277 19.79 3.71 -14.94
N HIS A 278 19.17 3.77 -13.76
CA HIS A 278 19.77 3.37 -12.49
C HIS A 278 18.81 2.48 -11.68
N PRO A 279 19.32 1.46 -10.94
CA PRO A 279 18.50 0.75 -9.97
C PRO A 279 18.20 1.66 -8.77
N VAL A 280 17.00 1.48 -8.23
CA VAL A 280 16.47 2.23 -7.10
C VAL A 280 15.94 1.24 -6.08
N LEU A 281 16.31 1.43 -4.82
CA LEU A 281 15.72 0.69 -3.69
C LEU A 281 14.78 1.60 -2.90
N LEU A 282 13.60 1.10 -2.56
CA LEU A 282 12.63 1.83 -1.76
C LEU A 282 11.87 0.90 -0.81
N ARG A 283 11.07 1.52 0.07
CA ARG A 283 10.09 0.82 0.90
C ARG A 283 8.68 1.13 0.41
N ALA A 284 8.16 0.31 -0.48
CA ALA A 284 6.81 0.42 -1.00
C ALA A 284 5.78 0.25 0.13
N GLY A 285 4.73 1.07 0.11
CA GLY A 285 3.61 1.06 1.07
C GLY A 285 3.96 1.65 2.44
N SER A 286 5.04 2.42 2.55
CA SER A 286 5.45 3.05 3.81
C SER A 286 5.75 4.54 3.63
N ASP A 287 5.21 5.34 4.55
CA ASP A 287 5.44 6.79 4.62
C ASP A 287 6.50 7.17 5.67
N ASP A 288 7.16 6.19 6.30
CA ASP A 288 8.22 6.42 7.27
C ASP A 288 9.57 6.56 6.53
N PRO A 289 10.15 7.77 6.47
CA PRO A 289 11.34 8.07 5.69
C PRO A 289 12.48 7.10 6.01
N VAL A 290 12.95 6.38 4.99
CA VAL A 290 14.06 5.44 5.16
C VAL A 290 15.35 6.20 5.39
N SER A 291 15.51 7.41 4.85
CA SER A 291 16.74 8.21 5.02
C SER A 291 17.06 8.54 6.48
N ASP A 292 16.03 8.60 7.33
CA ASP A 292 16.12 8.97 8.75
C ASP A 292 16.37 7.76 9.66
N LYS A 293 16.61 6.57 9.07
CA LYS A 293 16.86 5.32 9.80
C LYS A 293 18.34 4.99 9.79
N LEU A 294 18.71 4.03 10.64
CA LEU A 294 20.01 3.39 10.53
C LEU A 294 20.08 2.57 9.23
N PRO A 295 21.25 2.56 8.57
CA PRO A 295 21.45 1.76 7.37
C PRO A 295 21.29 0.27 7.66
N SER A 296 20.47 -0.40 6.86
CA SER A 296 20.34 -1.86 6.78
C SER A 296 19.85 -2.27 5.39
N MET A 297 20.12 -3.51 4.99
CA MET A 297 19.53 -4.07 3.77
C MET A 297 18.02 -4.23 3.91
N ASP A 298 17.54 -4.60 5.10
CA ASP A 298 16.12 -4.85 5.40
C ASP A 298 15.25 -3.58 5.45
N ALA A 299 15.86 -2.41 5.31
CA ALA A 299 15.12 -1.15 5.22
C ALA A 299 14.26 -1.06 3.95
N PHE A 300 14.65 -1.78 2.90
CA PHE A 300 14.00 -1.79 1.59
C PHE A 300 13.21 -3.09 1.38
N ASN A 301 12.07 -3.00 0.69
CA ASN A 301 11.25 -4.16 0.31
C ASN A 301 10.94 -4.20 -1.20
N HIS A 302 11.41 -3.21 -1.97
CA HIS A 302 11.09 -3.08 -3.38
C HIS A 302 12.24 -2.46 -4.18
N ALA A 303 12.30 -2.79 -5.48
CA ALA A 303 13.30 -2.29 -6.41
C ALA A 303 12.67 -1.88 -7.75
N ILE A 304 13.01 -0.69 -8.23
CA ILE A 304 12.53 -0.10 -9.50
C ILE A 304 13.70 0.53 -10.28
N ALA A 305 13.44 1.06 -11.48
CA ALA A 305 14.43 1.82 -12.25
C ALA A 305 14.13 3.33 -12.29
N LEU A 306 15.18 4.14 -12.26
CA LEU A 306 15.12 5.57 -12.61
C LEU A 306 15.77 5.79 -13.97
N ALA A 307 15.01 6.22 -14.97
CA ALA A 307 15.55 6.67 -16.25
C ALA A 307 15.66 8.20 -16.30
N GLU A 308 16.82 8.70 -16.75
CA GLU A 308 17.10 10.12 -16.91
C GLU A 308 17.16 10.47 -18.40
N ILE A 309 16.15 11.21 -18.87
CA ILE A 309 15.94 11.49 -20.29
C ILE A 309 15.74 13.00 -20.46
N ASN A 310 16.63 13.66 -21.22
CA ASN A 310 16.54 15.09 -21.52
C ASN A 310 16.37 15.98 -20.26
N GLY A 311 17.04 15.62 -19.15
CA GLY A 311 16.94 16.32 -17.88
C GLY A 311 15.69 15.99 -17.04
N LYS A 312 14.78 15.16 -17.56
CA LYS A 312 13.59 14.67 -16.85
C LYS A 312 13.83 13.26 -16.28
N LYS A 313 13.31 13.04 -15.07
CA LYS A 313 13.34 11.77 -14.36
C LYS A 313 12.05 10.98 -14.61
N TYR A 314 12.20 9.70 -14.93
CA TYR A 314 11.11 8.74 -15.09
C TYR A 314 11.33 7.60 -14.10
N TRP A 315 10.43 7.49 -13.13
CA TRP A 315 10.40 6.38 -12.16
C TRP A 315 9.61 5.24 -12.78
N LEU A 316 10.28 4.13 -13.04
CA LEU A 316 9.77 3.03 -13.84
C LEU A 316 9.72 1.75 -12.99
N ASP A 317 8.52 1.41 -12.53
CA ASP A 317 8.22 0.14 -11.90
C ASP A 317 7.60 -0.83 -12.90
N ALA A 318 8.41 -1.73 -13.46
CA ALA A 318 7.92 -2.73 -14.40
C ALA A 318 7.15 -3.89 -13.72
N THR A 319 7.15 -3.97 -12.39
CA THR A 319 6.40 -4.99 -11.64
C THR A 319 4.92 -4.68 -11.57
N ALA A 320 4.55 -3.40 -11.69
CA ALA A 320 3.17 -2.96 -11.80
C ALA A 320 2.65 -3.15 -13.22
N GLN A 321 2.23 -4.38 -13.56
CA GLN A 321 1.81 -4.82 -14.92
C GLN A 321 0.60 -4.07 -15.56
N ILE A 322 0.09 -3.06 -14.88
CA ILE A 322 -1.05 -2.24 -15.28
C ILE A 322 -0.68 -0.75 -15.37
N ALA A 323 0.54 -0.38 -14.96
CA ALA A 323 1.01 0.99 -14.97
C ALA A 323 1.43 1.41 -16.38
N THR A 324 1.13 2.65 -16.73
CA THR A 324 1.53 3.23 -18.00
C THR A 324 2.93 3.87 -17.90
N PHE A 325 3.58 4.17 -19.02
CA PHE A 325 4.94 4.71 -18.98
C PHE A 325 4.99 6.07 -18.28
N GLY A 326 5.80 6.16 -17.20
CA GLY A 326 5.91 7.34 -16.36
C GLY A 326 4.83 7.45 -15.29
N GLU A 327 3.90 6.50 -15.22
CA GLU A 327 2.94 6.38 -14.13
C GLU A 327 3.55 5.63 -12.95
N ILE A 328 3.54 6.24 -11.77
CA ILE A 328 4.14 5.70 -10.55
C ILE A 328 3.04 4.97 -9.77
N PRO A 329 3.19 3.71 -9.37
CA PRO A 329 2.23 3.01 -8.52
C PRO A 329 2.01 3.73 -7.18
N GLY A 330 0.78 3.73 -6.65
CA GLY A 330 0.46 4.44 -5.41
C GLY A 330 1.32 4.05 -4.21
N ALA A 331 1.79 2.81 -4.14
CA ALA A 331 2.66 2.30 -3.07
C ALA A 331 4.08 2.89 -3.08
N ASP A 332 4.55 3.41 -4.22
CA ASP A 332 5.91 3.95 -4.38
C ASP A 332 5.95 5.48 -4.22
N ARG A 333 4.79 6.14 -4.36
CA ARG A 333 4.70 7.60 -4.37
C ARG A 333 5.03 8.19 -3.01
N GLY A 334 5.88 9.22 -3.02
CA GLY A 334 6.32 9.91 -1.81
C GLY A 334 7.35 9.13 -0.98
N SER A 335 7.77 7.93 -1.41
CA SER A 335 8.79 7.16 -0.72
C SER A 335 10.18 7.76 -0.90
N ASP A 336 11.00 7.62 0.15
CA ASP A 336 12.46 7.78 0.04
C ASP A 336 13.04 6.64 -0.79
N ALA A 337 13.66 7.01 -1.90
CA ALA A 337 14.27 6.11 -2.85
C ALA A 337 15.79 6.26 -2.83
N LEU A 338 16.51 5.20 -2.50
CA LEU A 338 17.96 5.14 -2.62
C LEU A 338 18.32 4.84 -4.07
N VAL A 339 18.64 5.89 -4.84
CA VAL A 339 19.07 5.79 -6.23
C VAL A 339 20.56 5.46 -6.27
N ILE A 340 20.93 4.35 -6.91
CA ILE A 340 22.32 3.87 -6.92
C ILE A 340 22.96 4.16 -8.28
N ARG A 341 23.90 5.10 -8.30
CA ARG A 341 24.66 5.51 -9.49
C ARG A 341 26.10 5.05 -9.34
N ASP A 342 26.48 4.02 -10.09
CA ASP A 342 27.85 3.46 -10.08
C ASP A 342 28.38 3.14 -8.67
N GLY A 343 27.51 2.60 -7.81
CA GLY A 343 27.83 2.24 -6.42
C GLY A 343 27.63 3.37 -5.40
N ILE A 344 27.35 4.60 -5.85
CA ILE A 344 27.04 5.73 -4.98
C ILE A 344 25.52 5.84 -4.81
N GLY A 345 25.06 5.67 -3.57
CA GLY A 345 23.66 5.81 -3.20
C GLY A 345 23.29 7.26 -2.89
N LYS A 346 22.19 7.76 -3.42
CA LYS A 346 21.63 9.05 -3.02
C LYS A 346 20.13 8.91 -2.81
N PHE A 347 19.64 9.38 -1.67
CA PHE A 347 18.21 9.48 -1.45
C PHE A 347 17.61 10.58 -2.30
N GLU A 348 16.50 10.23 -2.94
CA GLU A 348 15.61 11.12 -3.65
C GLU A 348 14.17 10.75 -3.29
N VAL A 349 13.27 11.72 -3.30
CA VAL A 349 11.85 11.46 -3.01
C VAL A 349 11.13 11.19 -4.33
N ILE A 350 10.45 10.05 -4.41
CA ILE A 350 9.59 9.74 -5.56
C ILE A 350 8.42 10.73 -5.56
N PRO A 351 8.12 11.40 -6.70
CA PRO A 351 7.05 12.38 -6.77
C PRO A 351 5.71 11.86 -6.26
N GLN A 352 5.07 12.65 -5.41
CA GLN A 352 3.68 12.44 -5.04
C GLN A 352 2.77 13.03 -6.12
N TYR A 353 1.64 12.39 -6.37
CA TYR A 353 0.62 12.90 -7.28
C TYR A 353 -0.24 13.96 -6.58
N ALA A 354 -0.52 15.06 -7.29
CA ALA A 354 -1.56 15.98 -6.86
C ALA A 354 -2.93 15.32 -7.04
N PRO A 355 -3.98 15.77 -6.34
CA PRO A 355 -5.32 15.22 -6.53
C PRO A 355 -5.83 15.23 -7.98
N ASP A 356 -5.40 16.20 -8.80
CA ASP A 356 -5.74 16.28 -10.22
C ASP A 356 -5.06 15.20 -11.08
N ASP A 357 -3.88 14.75 -10.66
CA ASP A 357 -3.17 13.65 -11.31
C ASP A 357 -3.78 12.28 -10.92
N ASN A 358 -4.59 12.23 -9.86
CA ASN A 358 -5.30 11.04 -9.38
C ASN A 358 -6.81 11.26 -9.24
N ARG A 359 -7.47 11.34 -10.39
CA ARG A 359 -8.84 11.77 -10.57
C ARG A 359 -9.73 10.67 -11.15
N GLN A 360 -10.98 10.63 -10.69
CA GLN A 360 -12.09 9.92 -11.30
C GLN A 360 -13.22 10.90 -11.63
N LEU A 361 -13.84 10.74 -12.80
CA LEU A 361 -14.97 11.52 -13.26
C LEU A 361 -16.13 10.60 -13.66
N LEU A 362 -17.30 10.83 -13.07
CA LEU A 362 -18.57 10.23 -13.44
C LEU A 362 -19.49 11.29 -14.06
N SER A 363 -19.94 11.08 -15.29
CA SER A 363 -20.97 11.90 -15.94
C SER A 363 -22.21 11.06 -16.20
N ALA A 364 -23.36 11.48 -15.68
CA ALA A 364 -24.64 10.80 -15.87
C ALA A 364 -25.66 11.76 -16.49
N LYS A 365 -26.28 11.34 -17.59
CA LYS A 365 -27.41 12.04 -18.23
C LYS A 365 -28.63 11.14 -18.15
N LEU A 366 -29.56 11.46 -17.26
CA LEU A 366 -30.68 10.60 -16.89
C LEU A 366 -32.02 11.31 -17.07
N THR A 367 -33.06 10.54 -17.31
CA THR A 367 -34.46 10.98 -17.32
C THR A 367 -35.21 10.24 -16.21
N LEU A 368 -35.84 10.98 -15.32
CA LEU A 368 -36.62 10.46 -14.20
C LEU A 368 -38.07 10.18 -14.63
N SER A 369 -38.58 9.01 -14.30
CA SER A 369 -39.97 8.62 -14.55
C SER A 369 -40.88 8.96 -13.35
N PRO A 370 -42.20 9.11 -13.57
CA PRO A 370 -43.18 9.29 -12.48
C PRO A 370 -43.19 8.15 -11.44
N GLU A 371 -42.72 6.97 -11.81
CA GLU A 371 -42.61 5.78 -10.95
C GLU A 371 -41.33 5.80 -10.10
N GLY A 372 -40.42 6.75 -10.33
CA GLY A 372 -39.17 6.90 -9.60
C GLY A 372 -37.97 6.17 -10.20
N ALA A 373 -38.10 5.63 -11.42
CA ALA A 373 -36.97 5.05 -12.14
C ALA A 373 -36.21 6.14 -12.91
N ALA A 374 -34.87 6.07 -12.95
CA ALA A 374 -34.06 6.95 -13.80
C ALA A 374 -33.40 6.15 -14.92
N THR A 375 -33.49 6.61 -16.16
CA THR A 375 -32.89 5.93 -17.32
C THR A 375 -32.02 6.89 -18.13
N GLY A 376 -30.85 6.42 -18.58
CA GLY A 376 -30.00 7.18 -19.49
C GLY A 376 -28.57 6.66 -19.52
N THR A 377 -27.66 7.53 -19.93
CA THR A 377 -26.26 7.17 -20.20
C THR A 377 -25.35 7.63 -19.07
N VAL A 378 -24.46 6.76 -18.64
CA VAL A 378 -23.39 7.04 -17.67
C VAL A 378 -22.04 6.85 -18.34
N THR A 379 -21.09 7.74 -18.06
CA THR A 379 -19.70 7.64 -18.48
C THR A 379 -18.79 7.79 -17.26
N ILE A 380 -17.86 6.86 -17.09
CA ILE A 380 -16.83 6.87 -16.06
C ILE A 380 -15.46 6.95 -16.75
N THR A 381 -14.64 7.91 -16.34
CA THR A 381 -13.25 8.07 -16.78
C THR A 381 -12.34 8.26 -15.57
N SER A 382 -11.10 7.79 -15.66
CA SER A 382 -10.11 7.94 -14.60
C SER A 382 -8.70 8.05 -15.15
N ASN A 383 -7.77 8.52 -14.32
CA ASN A 383 -6.32 8.40 -14.48
C ASN A 383 -5.72 7.75 -13.21
N ALA A 384 -4.40 7.51 -13.20
CA ALA A 384 -3.66 6.98 -12.05
C ALA A 384 -4.31 5.71 -11.46
N ASP A 385 -4.54 5.70 -10.15
CA ASP A 385 -4.91 4.50 -9.40
C ASP A 385 -6.24 3.93 -9.87
N ASN A 386 -7.23 4.79 -10.09
CA ASN A 386 -8.55 4.37 -10.58
C ASN A 386 -8.50 3.85 -12.02
N ASN A 387 -7.60 4.37 -12.85
CA ASN A 387 -7.40 3.86 -14.23
C ASN A 387 -6.69 2.50 -14.22
N MET A 388 -5.65 2.36 -13.41
CA MET A 388 -4.95 1.09 -13.18
C MET A 388 -5.91 0.03 -12.64
N ALA A 389 -6.71 0.36 -11.64
CA ALA A 389 -7.69 -0.56 -11.05
C ALA A 389 -8.74 -1.01 -12.07
N LEU A 390 -9.32 -0.08 -12.85
CA LEU A 390 -10.27 -0.43 -13.92
C LEU A 390 -9.61 -1.28 -15.00
N ARG A 391 -8.39 -0.92 -15.44
CA ARG A 391 -7.64 -1.70 -16.44
C ARG A 391 -7.39 -3.13 -15.96
N SER A 392 -6.90 -3.27 -14.73
CA SER A 392 -6.68 -4.56 -14.08
C SER A 392 -7.96 -5.39 -14.07
N ALA A 393 -9.08 -4.79 -13.66
CA ALA A 393 -10.37 -5.48 -13.61
C ALA A 393 -10.78 -6.03 -14.98
N PHE A 394 -10.66 -5.24 -16.06
CA PHE A 394 -11.02 -5.69 -17.41
C PHE A 394 -10.03 -6.67 -18.03
N LEU A 395 -8.72 -6.52 -17.78
CA LEU A 395 -7.70 -7.45 -18.26
C LEU A 395 -7.84 -8.84 -17.61
N ASN A 396 -8.15 -8.88 -16.32
CA ASN A 396 -8.25 -10.12 -15.54
C ASN A 396 -9.64 -10.76 -15.58
N THR A 397 -10.61 -10.11 -16.22
CA THR A 397 -11.97 -10.64 -16.37
C THR A 397 -12.21 -11.10 -17.81
N PRO A 398 -12.66 -12.36 -18.01
CA PRO A 398 -13.06 -12.84 -19.33
C PRO A 398 -14.12 -11.95 -19.99
N PRO A 399 -14.08 -11.74 -21.33
CA PRO A 399 -14.99 -10.83 -22.02
C PRO A 399 -16.48 -11.05 -21.72
N GLU A 400 -16.91 -12.30 -21.56
CA GLU A 400 -18.29 -12.67 -21.25
C GLU A 400 -18.77 -12.21 -19.86
N LYS A 401 -17.84 -11.88 -18.95
CA LYS A 401 -18.13 -11.36 -17.61
C LYS A 401 -17.99 -9.84 -17.50
N HIS A 402 -17.59 -9.13 -18.57
CA HIS A 402 -17.45 -7.67 -18.54
C HIS A 402 -18.74 -6.95 -18.15
N LYS A 403 -19.91 -7.48 -18.56
CA LYS A 403 -21.20 -6.95 -18.12
C LYS A 403 -21.35 -6.96 -16.59
N GLN A 404 -20.87 -7.98 -15.90
CA GLN A 404 -20.96 -8.09 -14.43
C GLN A 404 -20.10 -7.04 -13.73
N LEU A 405 -18.92 -6.71 -14.29
CA LEU A 405 -18.08 -5.61 -13.81
C LEU A 405 -18.80 -4.27 -13.97
N ILE A 406 -19.41 -4.03 -15.12
CA ILE A 406 -20.14 -2.79 -15.40
C ILE A 406 -21.37 -2.68 -14.50
N GLU A 407 -22.07 -3.78 -14.24
CA GLU A 407 -23.15 -3.84 -13.25
C GLU A 407 -22.64 -3.55 -11.83
N ALA A 408 -21.41 -3.95 -11.48
CA ALA A 408 -20.80 -3.60 -10.19
C ALA A 408 -20.49 -2.10 -10.08
N LEU A 409 -19.95 -1.50 -11.15
CA LEU A 409 -19.76 -0.04 -11.23
C LEU A 409 -21.10 0.69 -11.11
N ALA A 410 -22.11 0.25 -11.85
CA ALA A 410 -23.44 0.85 -11.81
C ALA A 410 -24.14 0.68 -10.44
N ARG A 411 -23.89 -0.43 -9.72
CA ARG A 411 -24.40 -0.62 -8.34
C ARG A 411 -23.82 0.40 -7.37
N GLY A 412 -22.62 0.90 -7.64
CA GLY A 412 -22.04 1.99 -6.85
C GLY A 412 -22.75 3.33 -7.07
N ILE A 413 -23.66 3.45 -8.04
CA ILE A 413 -24.43 4.66 -8.35
C ILE A 413 -25.83 4.62 -7.72
N ALA A 414 -26.52 3.50 -7.93
CA ALA A 414 -27.84 3.24 -7.38
C ALA A 414 -28.11 1.72 -7.38
N PRO A 415 -28.97 1.22 -6.47
CA PRO A 415 -29.24 -0.21 -6.34
C PRO A 415 -29.97 -0.78 -7.56
N ASN A 416 -29.75 -2.07 -7.81
CA ASN A 416 -30.42 -2.88 -8.84
C ASN A 416 -30.37 -2.29 -10.28
N PRO A 417 -29.20 -1.85 -10.79
CA PRO A 417 -29.10 -1.29 -12.13
C PRO A 417 -29.44 -2.34 -13.20
N ARG A 418 -30.08 -1.89 -14.28
CA ARG A 418 -30.36 -2.69 -15.47
C ARG A 418 -29.59 -2.11 -16.65
N ILE A 419 -28.51 -2.77 -17.05
CA ILE A 419 -27.65 -2.34 -18.16
C ILE A 419 -28.20 -2.87 -19.48
N THR A 420 -28.42 -1.98 -20.45
CA THR A 420 -28.92 -2.31 -21.80
C THR A 420 -27.79 -2.34 -22.83
N THR A 421 -26.98 -1.28 -22.90
CA THR A 421 -25.83 -1.17 -23.79
C THR A 421 -24.60 -0.73 -22.99
N TRP A 422 -23.41 -1.06 -23.47
CA TRP A 422 -22.16 -0.60 -22.88
C TRP A 422 -21.01 -0.61 -23.87
N LYS A 423 -20.00 0.21 -23.58
CA LYS A 423 -18.74 0.33 -24.31
C LYS A 423 -17.62 0.58 -23.31
N VAL A 424 -16.49 -0.07 -23.53
CA VAL A 424 -15.23 0.20 -22.82
C VAL A 424 -14.23 0.71 -23.86
N SER A 425 -13.38 1.67 -23.49
CA SER A 425 -12.24 2.06 -24.34
C SER A 425 -11.27 0.88 -24.56
N ASP A 426 -10.27 1.07 -25.42
CA ASP A 426 -9.24 0.04 -25.64
C ASP A 426 -8.33 -0.09 -24.41
N PHE A 427 -8.80 -0.82 -23.41
CA PHE A 427 -8.11 -1.06 -22.14
C PHE A 427 -6.86 -1.95 -22.30
N LYS A 428 -6.60 -2.51 -23.49
CA LYS A 428 -5.33 -3.18 -23.79
C LYS A 428 -4.27 -2.18 -24.25
N ASN A 429 -4.68 -1.06 -24.84
CA ASN A 429 -3.78 0.03 -25.16
C ASN A 429 -3.50 0.87 -23.90
N LYS A 430 -2.27 0.76 -23.39
CA LYS A 430 -1.81 1.50 -22.21
C LYS A 430 -1.72 3.02 -22.43
N ASP A 431 -1.77 3.48 -23.67
CA ASP A 431 -1.76 4.91 -23.99
C ASP A 431 -3.17 5.53 -23.98
N VAL A 432 -4.20 4.71 -23.80
CA VAL A 432 -5.60 5.13 -23.77
C VAL A 432 -6.15 4.88 -22.36
N PRO A 433 -6.57 5.92 -21.62
CA PRO A 433 -7.24 5.73 -20.34
C PRO A 433 -8.48 4.85 -20.47
N VAL A 434 -8.75 4.05 -19.43
CA VAL A 434 -9.95 3.22 -19.37
C VAL A 434 -11.16 4.12 -19.15
N ALA A 435 -12.08 4.08 -20.11
CA ALA A 435 -13.34 4.78 -20.06
C ALA A 435 -14.47 3.76 -20.23
N VAL A 436 -15.47 3.83 -19.35
CA VAL A 436 -16.64 2.95 -19.38
C VAL A 436 -17.87 3.81 -19.64
N THR A 437 -18.61 3.51 -20.70
CA THR A 437 -19.88 4.16 -21.03
C THR A 437 -20.96 3.10 -21.05
N PHE A 438 -22.10 3.33 -20.40
CA PHE A 438 -23.22 2.40 -20.41
C PHE A 438 -24.57 3.09 -20.34
N ASP A 439 -25.56 2.49 -20.97
CA ASP A 439 -26.96 2.85 -20.81
C ASP A 439 -27.57 1.99 -19.71
N ALA A 440 -28.19 2.64 -18.74
CA ALA A 440 -28.77 1.99 -17.58
C ALA A 440 -30.17 2.52 -17.26
N THR A 441 -31.00 1.62 -16.73
CA THR A 441 -32.15 1.98 -15.91
C THR A 441 -31.84 1.69 -14.45
N PHE A 442 -32.05 2.67 -13.59
CA PHE A 442 -31.99 2.56 -12.13
C PHE A 442 -33.43 2.57 -11.58
N PRO A 443 -34.03 1.39 -11.32
CA PRO A 443 -35.47 1.29 -11.01
C PRO A 443 -35.85 1.95 -9.68
N SER A 444 -34.90 2.09 -8.76
CA SER A 444 -35.09 2.61 -7.41
C SER A 444 -34.32 3.91 -7.21
N TRP A 445 -34.21 4.75 -8.26
CA TRP A 445 -33.51 6.04 -8.17
C TRP A 445 -34.19 6.98 -7.19
N ALA A 446 -35.52 7.14 -7.29
CA ALA A 446 -36.30 7.97 -6.39
C ALA A 446 -37.36 7.14 -5.65
N LYS A 447 -37.46 7.39 -4.35
CA LYS A 447 -38.55 6.89 -3.51
C LYS A 447 -39.79 7.74 -3.76
N ARG A 448 -40.89 7.10 -4.13
CA ARG A 448 -42.19 7.75 -4.27
C ARG A 448 -42.90 7.86 -2.91
N SER A 449 -43.47 9.03 -2.62
CA SER A 449 -44.33 9.27 -1.46
C SER A 449 -45.49 10.19 -1.87
N GLY A 450 -46.64 9.60 -2.17
CA GLY A 450 -47.79 10.32 -2.74
C GLY A 450 -47.45 10.96 -4.09
N ASP A 451 -47.53 12.29 -4.13
CA ASP A 451 -47.19 13.13 -5.29
C ASP A 451 -45.72 13.58 -5.31
N LEU A 452 -44.89 13.07 -4.39
CA LEU A 452 -43.47 13.38 -4.27
C LEU A 452 -42.58 12.25 -4.79
N LEU A 453 -41.45 12.63 -5.37
CA LEU A 453 -40.30 11.79 -5.65
C LEU A 453 -39.12 12.34 -4.85
N LEU A 454 -38.49 11.47 -4.05
CA LEU A 454 -37.36 11.82 -3.17
C LEU A 454 -36.13 10.97 -3.52
N PHE A 455 -34.98 11.61 -3.66
CA PHE A 455 -33.69 10.93 -3.88
C PHE A 455 -32.53 11.78 -3.34
N ALA A 456 -31.38 11.18 -3.08
CA ALA A 456 -30.21 11.91 -2.60
C ALA A 456 -29.62 12.81 -3.68
N ALA A 457 -29.07 13.96 -3.29
CA ALA A 457 -28.42 14.94 -4.17
C ALA A 457 -27.05 14.50 -4.71
N ARG A 458 -26.74 13.20 -4.74
CA ARG A 458 -25.54 12.64 -5.36
C ARG A 458 -25.90 11.32 -6.06
N PRO A 459 -25.41 11.08 -7.28
CA PRO A 459 -25.13 9.71 -7.70
C PRO A 459 -24.03 9.20 -6.76
N GLU A 460 -24.26 8.09 -6.06
CA GLU A 460 -23.22 7.47 -5.24
C GLU A 460 -21.99 7.20 -6.15
N GLN A 461 -20.77 7.49 -5.66
CA GLN A 461 -19.44 7.10 -6.19
C GLN A 461 -18.29 8.00 -5.68
N ASN A 462 -18.42 8.67 -4.53
CA ASN A 462 -17.25 9.25 -3.86
C ASN A 462 -16.76 8.24 -2.81
N GLU A 463 -15.86 7.35 -3.24
CA GLU A 463 -15.21 6.27 -2.46
C GLU A 463 -16.13 5.37 -1.61
N GLY A 464 -17.44 5.39 -1.81
CA GLY A 464 -18.35 4.69 -0.90
C GLY A 464 -18.32 5.26 0.53
N ARG A 465 -17.99 6.55 0.72
CA ARG A 465 -18.20 7.25 2.00
C ARG A 465 -19.70 7.45 2.25
N THR A 466 -20.33 6.36 2.66
CA THR A 466 -21.73 6.24 3.09
C THR A 466 -21.85 6.31 4.62
N SER A 467 -20.73 6.32 5.33
CA SER A 467 -20.66 6.49 6.78
C SER A 467 -19.38 7.20 7.19
N SER A 468 -19.38 7.74 8.41
CA SER A 468 -18.17 8.24 9.05
C SER A 468 -17.32 7.04 9.50
N PRO A 469 -16.00 7.02 9.24
CA PRO A 469 -15.12 5.99 9.78
C PRO A 469 -14.88 6.16 11.29
N PHE A 470 -15.41 7.23 11.89
CA PHE A 470 -15.19 7.60 13.27
C PHE A 470 -16.41 7.28 14.15
N GLY A 471 -16.15 6.79 15.36
CA GLY A 471 -17.16 6.59 16.39
C GLY A 471 -17.52 7.89 17.13
N GLN A 472 -18.27 7.74 18.23
CA GLN A 472 -18.69 8.86 19.09
C GLN A 472 -17.58 9.38 20.02
N ASP A 473 -16.43 8.71 20.08
CA ASP A 473 -15.30 9.16 20.88
C ASP A 473 -14.85 10.54 20.41
N THR A 474 -14.61 11.46 21.35
CA THR A 474 -14.18 12.85 21.08
C THR A 474 -12.72 13.09 21.42
N ILE A 475 -12.07 12.12 22.08
CA ILE A 475 -10.68 12.20 22.52
C ILE A 475 -9.89 11.18 21.70
N ARG A 476 -8.79 11.64 21.13
CA ARG A 476 -7.90 10.87 20.29
C ARG A 476 -6.46 11.07 20.74
N LEU A 477 -5.64 10.02 20.69
CA LEU A 477 -4.23 10.08 21.08
C LEU A 477 -3.32 10.26 19.87
N LEU A 478 -3.69 9.71 18.71
CA LEU A 478 -2.85 9.68 17.53
C LEU A 478 -3.43 10.55 16.41
N PRO A 479 -2.60 11.02 15.47
CA PRO A 479 -3.08 11.76 14.32
C PRO A 479 -4.10 10.98 13.48
N VAL A 480 -4.87 11.69 12.67
CA VAL A 480 -5.61 11.13 11.54
C VAL A 480 -4.75 11.31 10.29
N THR A 481 -4.46 10.23 9.58
CA THR A 481 -3.66 10.28 8.35
C THR A 481 -4.43 9.76 7.15
N GLN A 482 -4.19 10.43 6.04
CA GLN A 482 -4.65 10.04 4.72
C GLN A 482 -3.45 10.00 3.80
N GLN A 483 -3.17 8.82 3.23
CA GLN A 483 -1.93 8.58 2.48
C GLN A 483 -2.07 8.85 0.97
N THR A 484 -3.30 8.83 0.47
CA THR A 484 -3.61 9.00 -0.94
C THR A 484 -4.27 10.36 -1.17
N ALA A 485 -3.68 11.13 -2.08
CA ALA A 485 -4.32 12.30 -2.65
C ALA A 485 -5.15 11.87 -3.87
N LEU A 486 -6.40 12.32 -3.95
CA LEU A 486 -7.36 11.90 -4.97
C LEU A 486 -8.40 13.00 -5.23
N ARG A 487 -8.97 13.02 -6.44
CA ARG A 487 -10.17 13.81 -6.74
C ARG A 487 -11.29 12.97 -7.36
N GLY A 488 -12.45 12.97 -6.72
CA GLY A 488 -13.69 12.48 -7.30
C GLY A 488 -14.53 13.63 -7.85
N GLU A 489 -14.99 13.50 -9.10
CA GLU A 489 -15.94 14.44 -9.69
C GLU A 489 -17.16 13.71 -10.24
N THR A 490 -18.34 14.28 -10.00
CA THR A 490 -19.60 13.78 -10.53
C THR A 490 -20.38 14.90 -11.19
N SER A 491 -20.94 14.64 -12.36
CA SER A 491 -21.88 15.54 -13.05
C SER A 491 -23.14 14.77 -13.40
N LEU A 492 -24.24 15.07 -12.72
CA LEU A 492 -25.57 14.55 -13.01
C LEU A 492 -26.40 15.61 -13.73
N GLU A 493 -26.88 15.28 -14.92
CA GLU A 493 -27.94 16.01 -15.63
C GLU A 493 -29.21 15.15 -15.60
N LEU A 494 -30.21 15.59 -14.84
CA LEU A 494 -31.46 14.87 -14.64
C LEU A 494 -32.63 15.64 -15.26
N THR A 495 -33.32 15.02 -16.20
CA THR A 495 -34.57 15.54 -16.77
C THR A 495 -35.75 15.04 -15.93
N LEU A 496 -36.57 15.96 -15.43
CA LEU A 496 -37.75 15.68 -14.61
C LEU A 496 -38.91 15.18 -15.49
N PRO A 497 -39.81 14.33 -14.95
CA PRO A 497 -40.97 13.87 -15.70
C PRO A 497 -41.94 15.02 -16.00
N ALA A 498 -42.63 14.92 -17.14
CA ALA A 498 -43.64 15.90 -17.52
C ALA A 498 -44.72 16.06 -16.42
N GLY A 499 -45.10 17.30 -16.13
CA GLY A 499 -46.05 17.60 -15.06
C GLY A 499 -45.46 17.55 -13.66
N TYR A 500 -44.14 17.42 -13.50
CA TYR A 500 -43.47 17.57 -12.21
C TYR A 500 -42.67 18.89 -12.15
N ALA A 501 -42.41 19.35 -10.94
CA ALA A 501 -41.55 20.49 -10.65
C ALA A 501 -40.67 20.18 -9.43
N LEU A 502 -39.49 20.79 -9.39
CA LEU A 502 -38.65 20.74 -8.22
C LEU A 502 -39.30 21.56 -7.10
N LEU A 503 -39.58 20.93 -5.96
CA LEU A 503 -40.15 21.60 -4.80
C LEU A 503 -39.07 22.27 -3.97
N SER A 504 -37.95 21.58 -3.78
CA SER A 504 -36.74 22.12 -3.15
C SER A 504 -35.51 21.54 -3.86
N PRO A 505 -34.71 22.37 -4.57
CA PRO A 505 -33.37 21.94 -4.98
C PRO A 505 -32.52 21.67 -3.73
N PRO A 506 -31.55 20.75 -3.82
CA PRO A 506 -30.50 20.70 -2.82
C PRO A 506 -29.68 21.99 -2.85
N THR A 507 -29.10 22.34 -1.72
CA THR A 507 -28.28 23.56 -1.60
C THR A 507 -26.89 23.39 -2.20
N ASN A 508 -26.26 24.50 -2.64
CA ASN A 508 -24.83 24.48 -2.91
C ASN A 508 -24.06 24.22 -1.60
N ALA A 509 -22.95 23.51 -1.69
CA ALA A 509 -22.09 23.20 -0.54
C ALA A 509 -20.62 23.49 -0.86
N ASP A 510 -19.88 24.01 0.11
CA ASP A 510 -18.42 24.17 0.08
C ASP A 510 -17.88 23.85 1.48
N ILE A 511 -17.43 22.60 1.66
CA ILE A 511 -16.98 22.04 2.93
C ILE A 511 -15.48 21.79 2.83
N LYS A 512 -14.70 22.31 3.78
CA LYS A 512 -13.22 22.27 3.73
C LYS A 512 -12.66 21.71 5.03
N SER A 513 -11.51 21.05 4.90
CA SER A 513 -10.70 20.52 5.98
C SER A 513 -9.24 20.43 5.53
N ASP A 514 -8.33 20.25 6.49
CA ASP A 514 -6.94 19.90 6.24
C ASP A 514 -6.82 18.52 5.54
N LEU A 515 -7.84 17.64 5.64
CA LEU A 515 -7.88 16.35 4.93
C LEU A 515 -8.42 16.44 3.51
N GLY A 516 -9.17 17.49 3.16
CA GLY A 516 -9.86 17.51 1.88
C GLY A 516 -10.90 18.62 1.73
N ASN A 517 -11.61 18.57 0.62
CA ASN A 517 -12.75 19.44 0.35
C ASN A 517 -13.90 18.68 -0.29
N TYR A 518 -15.11 19.21 -0.14
CA TYR A 518 -16.28 18.79 -0.89
C TYR A 518 -17.03 20.03 -1.37
N GLN A 519 -17.28 20.07 -2.67
CA GLN A 519 -18.04 21.13 -3.31
C GLN A 519 -19.22 20.53 -4.05
N ARG A 520 -20.38 21.18 -3.95
CA ARG A 520 -21.55 20.89 -4.76
C ARG A 520 -22.10 22.16 -5.36
N THR A 521 -22.35 22.11 -6.67
CA THR A 521 -23.08 23.14 -7.42
C THR A 521 -24.35 22.54 -7.98
N VAL A 522 -25.46 23.26 -7.80
CA VAL A 522 -26.80 22.87 -8.23
C VAL A 522 -27.35 23.95 -9.14
N SER A 523 -27.88 23.56 -10.30
CA SER A 523 -28.57 24.48 -11.20
C SER A 523 -29.86 23.85 -11.72
N VAL A 524 -30.88 24.69 -11.90
CA VAL A 524 -32.21 24.29 -12.34
C VAL A 524 -32.62 25.16 -13.51
N ALA A 525 -32.93 24.55 -14.65
CA ALA A 525 -33.37 25.25 -15.85
C ALA A 525 -34.56 24.50 -16.45
N GLY A 526 -35.77 25.05 -16.27
CA GLY A 526 -37.01 24.40 -16.72
C GLY A 526 -37.25 23.07 -16.00
N ASP A 527 -37.25 21.99 -16.77
CA ASP A 527 -37.41 20.59 -16.31
C ASP A 527 -36.07 19.88 -16.05
N ARG A 528 -34.95 20.60 -16.15
CA ARG A 528 -33.61 20.03 -15.99
C ARG A 528 -32.97 20.44 -14.67
N LEU A 529 -32.54 19.44 -13.90
CA LEU A 529 -31.73 19.59 -12.69
C LEU A 529 -30.30 19.14 -13.00
N THR A 530 -29.32 20.01 -12.79
CA THR A 530 -27.90 19.66 -12.87
C THR A 530 -27.30 19.69 -11.48
N ILE A 531 -26.61 18.62 -11.10
CA ILE A 531 -25.83 18.54 -9.86
C ILE A 531 -24.39 18.18 -10.22
N SER A 532 -23.46 19.05 -9.87
CA SER A 532 -22.03 18.79 -9.99
C SER A 532 -21.41 18.71 -8.60
N THR A 533 -20.66 17.65 -8.32
CA THR A 533 -19.90 17.50 -7.09
C THR A 533 -18.41 17.33 -7.37
N ARG A 534 -17.57 17.91 -6.52
CA ARG A 534 -16.13 17.70 -6.49
C ARG A 534 -15.72 17.37 -5.07
N GLY A 535 -15.25 16.14 -4.84
CA GLY A 535 -14.58 15.74 -3.61
C GLY A 535 -13.07 15.70 -3.86
N THR A 536 -12.30 16.35 -3.01
CA THR A 536 -10.84 16.28 -3.05
C THR A 536 -10.34 15.74 -1.73
N ASP A 537 -9.48 14.75 -1.83
CA ASP A 537 -8.78 14.09 -0.75
C ASP A 537 -7.32 14.50 -0.82
N TYR A 538 -6.79 15.02 0.28
CA TYR A 538 -5.39 15.41 0.38
C TYR A 538 -4.60 14.32 1.09
N ARG A 539 -3.34 14.13 0.66
CA ARG A 539 -2.38 13.44 1.50
C ARG A 539 -2.06 14.36 2.68
N ALA A 540 -2.48 13.98 3.88
CA ALA A 540 -2.44 14.86 5.03
C ALA A 540 -2.33 14.05 6.33
N SER A 541 -1.76 14.70 7.35
CA SER A 541 -1.73 14.22 8.72
C SER A 541 -2.29 15.32 9.62
N VAL A 542 -3.47 15.09 10.19
CA VAL A 542 -4.11 16.03 11.12
C VAL A 542 -3.82 15.60 12.54
N ALA A 543 -3.24 16.50 13.33
CA ALA A 543 -2.87 16.23 14.72
C ALA A 543 -4.11 15.87 15.58
N ALA A 544 -3.89 15.03 16.60
CA ALA A 544 -4.96 14.50 17.45
C ALA A 544 -5.80 15.59 18.15
N ASN A 545 -5.19 16.74 18.48
CA ASN A 545 -5.89 17.87 19.09
C ASN A 545 -6.87 18.61 18.16
N LYS A 546 -6.82 18.34 16.84
CA LYS A 546 -7.78 18.85 15.84
C LYS A 546 -8.84 17.81 15.44
N TYR A 547 -8.92 16.69 16.14
CA TYR A 547 -9.78 15.58 15.75
C TYR A 547 -11.28 15.96 15.64
N SER A 548 -11.77 16.87 16.48
CA SER A 548 -13.15 17.38 16.38
C SER A 548 -13.44 18.12 15.06
N GLU A 549 -12.44 18.78 14.46
CA GLU A 549 -12.54 19.43 13.15
C GLU A 549 -12.67 18.36 12.05
N VAL A 550 -11.96 17.24 12.19
CA VAL A 550 -12.05 16.09 11.27
C VAL A 550 -13.44 15.46 11.36
N GLN A 551 -13.94 15.17 12.56
CA GLN A 551 -15.31 14.63 12.72
C GLN A 551 -16.34 15.56 12.09
N SER A 552 -16.25 16.86 12.39
CA SER A 552 -17.14 17.88 11.82
C SER A 552 -17.09 17.91 10.29
N TYR A 553 -15.92 17.72 9.69
CA TYR A 553 -15.78 17.63 8.23
C TYR A 553 -16.56 16.45 7.65
N PHE A 554 -16.40 15.24 8.20
CA PHE A 554 -17.11 14.05 7.74
C PHE A 554 -18.62 14.15 7.97
N ASP A 555 -19.06 14.65 9.13
CA ASP A 555 -20.48 14.81 9.44
C ASP A 555 -21.15 15.83 8.51
N ASN A 556 -20.51 16.98 8.28
CA ASN A 556 -21.01 17.98 7.35
C ASN A 556 -21.02 17.46 5.91
N TYR A 557 -19.99 16.71 5.52
CA TYR A 557 -19.92 16.06 4.22
C TYR A 557 -21.09 15.09 4.03
N LEU A 558 -21.33 14.18 4.98
CA LEU A 558 -22.42 13.20 4.91
C LEU A 558 -23.79 13.89 4.89
N LYS A 559 -23.99 14.89 5.76
CA LYS A 559 -25.22 15.68 5.79
C LYS A 559 -25.50 16.37 4.46
N ALA A 560 -24.50 16.98 3.84
CA ALA A 560 -24.65 17.56 2.52
C ALA A 560 -24.95 16.46 1.49
N ALA A 561 -24.18 15.38 1.51
CA ALA A 561 -24.27 14.29 0.54
C ALA A 561 -25.60 13.51 0.59
N GLU A 562 -26.27 13.47 1.73
CA GLU A 562 -27.58 12.84 1.96
C GLU A 562 -28.77 13.82 1.82
N GLU A 563 -28.51 15.09 1.50
CA GLU A 563 -29.56 16.08 1.28
C GLU A 563 -30.54 15.57 0.20
N SER A 564 -31.82 15.53 0.56
CA SER A 564 -32.87 15.00 -0.30
C SER A 564 -33.28 16.03 -1.34
N VAL A 565 -33.27 15.63 -2.60
CA VAL A 565 -33.96 16.30 -3.70
C VAL A 565 -35.43 15.92 -3.66
N VAL A 566 -36.31 16.92 -3.65
CA VAL A 566 -37.77 16.70 -3.62
C VAL A 566 -38.40 17.25 -4.88
N VAL A 567 -39.01 16.35 -5.66
CA VAL A 567 -39.75 16.68 -6.88
C VAL A 567 -41.22 16.40 -6.64
N LYS A 568 -42.11 17.33 -7.00
CA LYS A 568 -43.55 17.25 -6.76
C LYS A 568 -44.32 17.28 -8.08
N LYS A 569 -45.37 16.47 -8.18
CA LYS A 569 -46.36 16.54 -9.27
C LYS A 569 -47.15 17.86 -9.18
N LYS A 570 -47.21 18.61 -10.28
CA LYS A 570 -47.91 19.89 -10.39
C LYS A 570 -49.41 19.76 -10.19
#